data_AF-A0A651ECP7-F1
#
_entry.id   AF-A0A651ECP7-F1
#
_cell.length_a   1.000
_cell.length_b   1.000
_cell.length_c   1.000
_cell.angle_alpha   90.00
_cell.angle_beta   90.00
_cell.angle_gamma   90.00
#
_symmetry.space_group_name_H-M   'P 1'
#
loop_
_entity.id
_entity.type
_entity.pdbx_description
1 polymer ?
#
loop_
_entity_poly.entity_id
_entity_poly.type
_entity_poly.pdbx_seq_one_letter_code
_entity_poly.pdbx_strand_id
1 'polypeptide(L)' 'MRRRRPMTDDAKARRLAEAAARALAEAAARRTPEPERPRELGGRDGPEPTRFGDWEKNGVISDF' A
#
# COMPACT_ATOMS: atom_id res chain seq x y z
N MET A 1 -36.79 16.66 -11.36
CA MET A 1 -35.55 16.10 -10.78
C MET A 1 -34.50 15.96 -11.88
N ARG A 2 -33.39 16.70 -11.84
CA ARG A 2 -32.29 16.54 -12.82
C ARG A 2 -31.42 15.35 -12.38
N ARG A 3 -31.42 14.25 -13.14
CA ARG A 3 -30.47 13.14 -12.91
C ARG A 3 -29.07 13.65 -13.26
N ARG A 4 -28.11 13.51 -12.33
CA ARG A 4 -26.72 13.87 -12.55
C ARG A 4 -26.14 12.92 -13.61
N ARG A 5 -25.72 13.45 -14.75
CA ARG A 5 -25.11 12.64 -15.83
C ARG A 5 -23.84 11.97 -15.27
N PRO A 6 -23.67 10.65 -15.41
CA PRO A 6 -22.46 9.98 -14.93
C PRO A 6 -21.25 10.56 -15.69
N MET A 7 -20.15 10.80 -14.97
CA MET A 7 -18.89 11.19 -15.62
C MET A 7 -18.46 10.09 -16.59
N THR A 8 -17.90 10.49 -17.73
CA THR A 8 -17.28 9.58 -18.70
C THR A 8 -16.09 8.88 -18.07
N ASP A 9 -15.76 7.68 -18.56
CA ASP A 9 -14.68 6.88 -17.98
C ASP A 9 -13.31 7.57 -18.10
N ASP A 10 -13.08 8.37 -19.15
CA ASP A 10 -11.88 9.20 -19.29
C ASP A 10 -11.75 10.24 -18.17
N ALA A 11 -12.87 10.87 -17.80
CA ALA A 11 -12.89 11.86 -16.72
C ALA A 11 -12.65 11.21 -15.36
N LYS A 12 -13.07 9.95 -15.16
CA LYS A 12 -12.74 9.17 -13.96
C LYS A 12 -11.26 8.79 -13.95
N ALA A 13 -10.74 8.28 -15.06
CA ALA A 13 -9.34 7.87 -15.19
C ALA A 13 -8.37 9.03 -14.89
N ARG A 14 -8.65 10.22 -15.45
CA ARG A 14 -7.85 11.41 -15.16
C ARG A 14 -7.89 11.80 -13.68
N ARG A 15 -9.07 11.76 -13.05
CA ARG A 15 -9.21 12.04 -11.62
C ARG A 15 -8.43 11.06 -10.74
N LEU A 16 -8.45 9.78 -11.10
CA LEU A 16 -7.69 8.74 -10.42
C LEU A 16 -6.18 8.97 -10.57
N ALA A 17 -5.70 9.33 -11.77
CA ALA A 17 -4.29 9.64 -11.99
C ALA A 17 -3.83 10.86 -11.17
N GLU A 18 -4.61 11.94 -11.14
CA GLU A 18 -4.33 13.12 -10.31
C GLU A 18 -4.34 12.80 -8.80
N ALA A 19 -5.22 11.91 -8.35
CA ALA A 19 -5.24 11.44 -6.96
C ALA A 19 -4.03 10.57 -6.62
N ALA A 20 -3.65 9.64 -7.50
CA ALA A 20 -2.48 8.78 -7.33
C ALA A 20 -1.19 9.60 -7.25
N ALA A 21 -1.03 10.60 -8.12
CA ALA A 21 0.13 11.50 -8.10
C ALA A 21 0.26 12.24 -6.76
N ARG A 22 -0.86 12.74 -6.21
CA ARG A 22 -0.87 13.40 -4.89
C ARG A 22 -0.52 12.44 -3.76
N ALA A 23 -1.09 11.23 -3.76
CA ALA A 23 -0.81 10.22 -2.74
C ALA A 23 0.67 9.81 -2.73
N LEU A 24 1.27 9.63 -3.91
CA LEU A 24 2.70 9.32 -4.05
C LEU A 24 3.58 10.48 -3.54
N ALA A 25 3.23 11.73 -3.86
CA ALA A 25 3.95 12.90 -3.38
C ALA A 25 3.91 13.01 -1.84
N GLU A 26 2.75 12.76 -1.23
CA GLU A 26 2.60 12.74 0.23
C GLU A 26 3.38 11.60 0.89
N ALA A 27 3.35 10.39 0.30
CA ALA A 27 4.13 9.26 0.80
C ALA A 27 5.64 9.53 0.73
N ALA A 28 6.11 10.13 -0.37
CA ALA A 28 7.50 10.57 -0.51
C ALA A 28 7.88 11.63 0.52
N ALA A 29 7.02 12.63 0.75
CA ALA A 29 7.24 13.67 1.76
C ALA A 29 7.28 13.11 3.20
N ARG A 30 6.54 12.03 3.47
CA ARG A 30 6.53 11.35 4.79
C ARG A 30 7.62 10.31 4.96
N ARG A 31 8.42 10.01 3.93
CA ARG A 31 9.45 8.98 4.00
C ARG A 31 10.56 9.42 4.95
N THR A 32 10.44 9.05 6.21
CA THR A 32 11.56 9.11 7.15
C THR A 32 12.57 8.04 6.78
N PRO A 33 13.88 8.33 6.82
CA PRO A 33 14.89 7.28 6.70
C PRO A 33 14.62 6.26 7.81
N GLU A 34 14.48 5.01 7.41
CA GLU A 34 14.29 3.92 8.37
C GLU A 34 15.59 3.78 9.15
N PRO A 35 15.56 3.75 10.50
CA PRO A 35 16.77 3.60 11.29
C PRO A 35 17.46 2.30 10.86
N GLU A 36 18.80 2.31 10.79
CA GLU A 36 19.55 1.08 10.57
C GLU A 36 19.24 0.12 11.73
N ARG A 37 18.44 -0.90 11.42
CA ARG A 37 18.15 -2.00 12.34
C ARG A 37 19.13 -3.13 12.03
N PRO A 38 19.62 -3.86 13.06
CA PRO A 38 20.39 -5.07 12.82
C PRO A 38 19.57 -6.00 11.94
N ARG A 39 20.25 -6.67 10.99
CA ARG A 39 19.60 -7.66 10.14
C ARG A 39 19.02 -8.76 11.01
N GLU A 40 17.72 -9.03 10.85
CA GLU A 40 17.12 -10.21 11.45
C GLU A 40 17.71 -11.45 10.77
N LEU A 41 18.23 -12.38 11.58
CA LEU A 41 18.84 -13.63 11.12
C LEU A 41 17.86 -14.78 11.42
N GLY A 42 17.51 -15.55 10.39
CA GLY A 42 16.59 -16.69 10.54
C GLY A 42 15.11 -16.31 10.61
N GLY A 43 14.76 -15.02 10.60
CA GLY A 43 13.39 -14.53 10.44
C GLY A 43 12.90 -14.62 8.99
N ARG A 44 11.59 -14.55 8.78
CA ARG A 44 11.01 -14.38 7.44
C ARG A 44 11.30 -12.97 6.95
N ASP A 45 11.62 -12.84 5.67
CA ASP A 45 11.73 -11.53 5.04
C ASP A 45 10.41 -10.78 5.18
N GLY A 46 10.50 -9.50 5.58
CA GLY A 46 9.37 -8.60 5.64
C GLY A 46 8.83 -8.34 7.05
N PRO A 47 7.76 -7.53 7.14
CA PRO A 47 7.13 -7.18 8.40
C PRO A 47 6.65 -8.41 9.18
N GLU A 48 6.81 -8.39 10.51
CA GLU A 48 6.38 -9.48 11.40
C GLU A 48 4.90 -9.86 11.13
N PRO A 49 4.60 -11.12 10.76
CA PRO A 49 3.26 -11.53 10.37
C PRO A 49 2.21 -11.30 11.47
N THR A 50 2.59 -11.39 12.75
CA THR A 50 1.69 -11.06 13.88
C THR A 50 1.26 -9.60 13.88
N ARG A 51 2.10 -8.71 13.34
CA ARG A 51 1.92 -7.26 13.40
C ARG A 51 1.25 -6.70 12.13
N PHE A 52 1.32 -7.41 11.01
CA PHE A 52 0.84 -6.95 9.71
C PHE A 52 -0.14 -7.90 9.00
N GLY A 53 -0.49 -9.03 9.60
CA GLY A 53 -1.54 -9.94 9.12
C GLY A 53 -1.12 -10.88 7.98
N ASP A 54 0.17 -10.93 7.64
CA ASP A 54 0.69 -11.72 6.51
C ASP A 54 1.20 -13.10 6.97
N TRP A 55 0.31 -13.87 7.59
CA TRP A 55 0.61 -15.23 8.06
C TRP A 55 0.78 -16.25 6.92
N GLU A 56 0.58 -15.84 5.68
CA GLU A 56 0.63 -16.72 4.52
C GLU A 56 2.05 -16.79 3.93
N LYS A 57 2.52 -18.01 3.65
CA LYS A 57 3.66 -18.27 2.77
C LYS A 57 3.16 -19.11 1.61
N ASN A 58 3.29 -18.63 0.38
CA ASN A 58 2.82 -19.36 -0.81
C ASN A 58 1.34 -19.78 -0.72
N GLY A 59 0.48 -18.94 -0.10
CA GLY A 59 -0.95 -19.22 0.10
C GLY A 59 -1.26 -20.22 1.22
N VAL A 60 -0.30 -20.52 2.09
CA VAL A 60 -0.49 -21.39 3.26
C VAL A 60 -0.25 -20.59 4.54
N ILE A 61 -1.25 -20.55 5.41
CA ILE A 61 -1.14 -19.96 6.76
C ILE A 61 -0.14 -20.80 7.58
N SER A 62 0.88 -20.16 8.15
CA SER A 62 1.98 -20.80 8.87
C SER A 62 2.19 -20.08 10.21
N ASP A 63 2.07 -20.77 11.35
CA ASP A 63 2.24 -20.21 12.70
C ASP A 63 3.55 -20.61 13.41
N PHE A 64 4.51 -21.16 12.66
CA PHE A 64 5.85 -21.56 13.14
C PHE A 64 6.98 -20.87 12.33
#